data_AF-A0A0D9A2R9-F1
#
_entry.id   AF-A0A0D9A2R9-F1
#
_cell.length_a   1.000
_cell.length_b   1.000
_cell.length_c   1.000
_cell.angle_alpha   90.00
_cell.angle_beta   90.00
_cell.angle_gamma   90.00
#
_symmetry.space_group_name_H-M   'P 1'
#
loop_
_entity.id
_entity.type
_entity.pdbx_description
1 polymer ?
#
loop_
_entity_poly.entity_id
_entity_poly.type
_entity_poly.pdbx_seq_one_letter_code
_entity_poly.pdbx_strand_id
1 'polypeptide(L)'
;MQCSVEDCGRAAMYKTAQLCQKHYFRVMRNGTTDKLPTSRQQRVITPNGYVRVFEPGHPLSDKGGYVFEHRHVMWAEIGPGGRDCELCGKHETWLTCHVDHIDENRQNNVRSNLRILCRGCNVKRGVTPESHALRSGLELVEFEGKRLTAEQWARDPRVLVSGATIRARKRAGKSDFDALFAAKITHNGRRRA
;
A
#
# COMPACT_ATOMS: atom_id res chain seq x y z
N MET A 1 24.96 50.96 9.47
CA MET A 1 25.60 49.86 10.21
C MET A 1 25.29 48.54 9.49
N GLN A 2 26.32 47.74 9.20
CA GLN A 2 26.18 46.43 8.56
C GLN A 2 26.21 45.31 9.59
N CYS A 3 25.73 44.13 9.21
CA CYS A 3 25.81 42.91 10.01
C CYS A 3 27.27 42.54 10.26
N SER A 4 27.62 42.18 11.48
CA SER A 4 28.98 41.77 11.91
C SER A 4 29.43 40.39 11.43
N VAL A 5 28.61 39.69 10.64
CA VAL A 5 28.94 38.37 10.10
C VAL A 5 29.66 38.54 8.78
N GLU A 6 30.82 37.92 8.65
CA GLU A 6 31.64 37.91 7.43
C GLU A 6 30.80 37.54 6.19
N ASP A 7 31.04 38.25 5.09
CA ASP A 7 30.35 38.08 3.80
C ASP A 7 28.81 38.21 3.81
N CYS A 8 28.21 38.75 4.88
CA CYS A 8 26.76 38.94 4.92
C CYS A 8 26.31 40.15 4.07
N GLY A 9 27.01 41.28 4.16
CA GLY A 9 26.70 42.55 3.46
C GLY A 9 25.35 43.21 3.79
N ARG A 10 24.52 42.61 4.65
CA ARG A 10 23.16 43.11 4.99
C ARG A 10 23.22 44.17 6.07
N ALA A 11 22.25 45.09 6.07
CA ALA A 11 22.09 46.06 7.16
C ALA A 11 21.80 45.37 8.50
N ALA A 12 22.42 45.87 9.58
CA ALA A 12 22.10 45.43 10.93
C ALA A 12 20.75 46.01 11.36
N MET A 13 19.73 45.16 11.49
CA MET A 13 18.43 45.55 12.05
C MET A 13 18.50 45.68 13.58
N TYR A 14 19.29 44.82 14.22
CA TYR A 14 19.49 44.84 15.66
C TYR A 14 20.80 45.56 15.96
N LYS A 15 20.72 46.89 16.09
CA LYS A 15 21.89 47.79 16.16
C LYS A 15 22.84 47.48 17.32
N THR A 16 22.29 47.13 18.49
CA THR A 16 23.08 46.77 19.69
C THR A 16 23.86 45.47 19.50
N ALA A 17 23.24 44.48 18.85
CA ALA A 17 23.88 43.21 18.54
C ALA A 17 24.75 43.26 17.27
N GLN A 18 24.66 44.34 16.49
CA GLN A 18 25.26 44.48 15.15
C GLN A 18 24.89 43.35 14.18
N LEU A 19 23.69 42.77 14.31
CA LEU A 19 23.25 41.64 13.49
C LEU A 19 22.07 42.02 12.59
N CYS A 20 22.05 41.45 11.38
CA CYS A 20 20.83 41.41 10.58
C CYS A 20 19.79 40.48 11.22
N GLN A 21 18.53 40.61 10.82
CA GLN A 21 17.44 39.82 11.39
C GLN A 21 17.66 38.30 11.30
N LYS A 22 18.20 37.82 10.18
CA LYS A 22 18.53 36.40 9.97
C LYS A 22 19.55 35.89 10.99
N HIS A 23 20.65 36.62 11.19
CA HIS A 23 21.72 36.19 12.09
C HIS A 23 21.35 36.39 13.56
N TYR A 24 20.63 37.46 13.89
CA TYR A 24 20.07 37.65 15.23
C TYR A 24 19.17 36.47 15.62
N PHE A 25 18.22 36.07 14.77
CA PHE A 25 17.37 34.90 15.06
C PHE A 25 18.11 33.56 15.04
N ARG A 26 19.28 33.45 14.40
CA ARG A 26 20.10 32.24 14.49
C ARG A 26 20.82 32.17 15.82
N VAL A 27 21.41 33.26 16.28
CA VAL A 27 22.04 33.35 17.61
C VAL A 27 21.01 33.04 18.70
N MET A 28 19.79 33.60 18.59
CA MET A 28 18.71 33.31 19.55
C MET A 28 18.28 31.82 19.59
N ARG A 29 18.43 31.08 18.48
CA ARG A 29 18.04 29.66 18.41
C ARG A 29 19.17 28.70 18.73
N ASN A 30 20.38 29.02 18.29
CA ASN A 30 21.49 28.09 18.18
C ASN A 30 22.73 28.54 18.96
N GLY A 31 22.72 29.75 19.55
CA GLY A 31 23.89 30.36 20.17
C GLY A 31 24.97 30.84 19.19
N THR A 32 24.82 30.58 17.90
CA THR A 32 25.77 30.96 16.84
C THR A 32 25.06 31.60 15.64
N THR A 33 25.79 32.43 14.89
CA THR A 33 25.38 32.97 13.58
C THR A 33 25.44 31.91 12.48
N ASP A 34 26.19 30.84 12.71
CA ASP A 34 26.41 29.76 11.75
C ASP A 34 25.13 29.00 11.46
N LYS A 35 25.06 28.49 10.23
CA LYS A 35 24.04 27.51 9.88
C LYS A 35 24.48 26.19 10.47
N LEU A 36 23.90 25.79 11.60
CA LEU A 36 24.11 24.44 12.11
C LEU A 36 23.74 23.41 11.02
N PRO A 37 24.55 22.36 10.83
CA PRO A 37 24.18 21.26 9.95
C PRO A 37 22.88 20.66 10.49
N THR A 38 21.86 20.58 9.63
CA THR A 38 20.70 19.75 9.91
C THR A 38 21.18 18.30 9.93
N SER A 39 21.39 17.74 11.12
CA SER A 39 21.63 16.31 11.28
C SER A 39 20.36 15.58 10.88
N ARG A 40 20.28 15.16 9.62
CA ARG A 40 19.21 14.25 9.20
C ARG A 40 19.35 12.97 10.02
N GLN A 41 18.24 12.55 10.62
CA GLN A 41 18.23 11.30 11.37
C GLN A 41 18.45 10.15 10.39
N GLN A 42 19.36 9.24 10.73
CA GLN A 42 19.68 8.11 9.86
C GLN A 42 18.48 7.20 9.64
N ARG A 43 17.58 7.10 10.62
CA ARG A 43 16.40 6.25 10.58
C ARG A 43 15.22 6.97 11.21
N VAL A 44 14.09 7.05 10.50
CA VAL A 44 12.88 7.74 10.95
C VAL A 44 11.64 6.87 10.72
N ILE A 45 10.66 6.97 11.63
CA ILE A 45 9.36 6.32 11.49
C ILE A 45 8.37 7.36 10.98
N THR A 46 7.65 7.02 9.91
CA THR A 46 6.62 7.88 9.33
C THR A 46 5.32 7.78 10.14
N PRO A 47 4.39 8.76 10.03
CA PRO A 47 3.10 8.70 10.70
C PRO A 47 2.26 7.46 10.35
N ASN A 48 2.45 6.88 9.16
CA ASN A 48 1.80 5.63 8.74
C ASN A 48 2.59 4.37 9.15
N GLY A 49 3.59 4.48 10.04
CA GLY A 49 4.29 3.36 10.67
C GLY A 49 5.40 2.71 9.84
N TYR A 50 5.73 3.25 8.66
CA TYR A 50 6.87 2.76 7.88
C TYR A 50 8.18 3.35 8.38
N VAL A 51 9.26 2.59 8.20
CA VAL A 51 10.61 3.06 8.49
C VAL A 51 11.25 3.61 7.21
N ARG A 52 11.95 4.73 7.33
CA ARG A 52 12.79 5.30 6.29
C ARG A 52 14.22 5.45 6.78
N VAL A 53 15.18 5.24 5.89
CA VAL A 53 16.62 5.38 6.13
C VAL A 53 17.19 6.49 5.25
N PHE A 54 18.13 7.28 5.78
CA PHE A 54 18.76 8.37 5.03
C PHE A 54 19.92 7.85 4.19
N GLU A 55 19.68 7.73 2.88
CA GLU A 55 20.67 7.29 1.91
C GLU A 55 20.47 8.04 0.58
N PRO A 56 21.00 9.27 0.47
CA PRO A 56 20.70 10.17 -0.64
C PRO A 56 21.24 9.69 -2.01
N GLY A 57 22.19 8.76 -2.02
CA GLY A 57 22.72 8.18 -3.25
C GLY A 57 21.96 6.94 -3.73
N HIS A 58 21.02 6.43 -2.94
CA HIS A 58 20.32 5.20 -3.29
C HIS A 58 19.37 5.43 -4.48
N PRO A 59 19.28 4.51 -5.46
CA PRO A 59 18.40 4.67 -6.64
C PRO A 59 16.91 4.84 -6.31
N LEU A 60 16.48 4.33 -5.15
CA LEU A 60 15.12 4.47 -4.63
C LEU A 60 14.94 5.63 -3.64
N SER A 61 15.93 6.51 -3.51
CA SER A 61 15.83 7.66 -2.60
C SER A 61 14.86 8.70 -3.13
N ASP A 62 14.16 9.36 -2.22
CA ASP A 62 13.31 10.49 -2.56
C ASP A 62 14.11 11.80 -2.65
N LYS A 63 13.44 12.92 -2.95
CA LYS A 63 14.05 14.25 -3.00
C LYS A 63 14.70 14.68 -1.66
N GLY A 64 14.29 14.07 -0.54
CA GLY A 64 14.85 14.31 0.78
C GLY A 64 16.09 13.46 1.09
N GLY A 65 16.44 12.53 0.20
CA GLY A 65 17.53 11.58 0.34
C GLY A 65 17.18 10.37 1.19
N TYR A 66 15.90 10.04 1.36
CA TYR A 66 15.46 8.91 2.18
C TYR A 66 14.86 7.81 1.33
N VAL A 67 15.10 6.56 1.74
CA VAL A 67 14.52 5.34 1.16
C VAL A 67 13.64 4.66 2.20
N PHE A 68 12.54 4.02 1.79
CA PHE A 68 11.81 3.14 2.71
C PHE A 68 12.65 1.90 3.02
N GLU A 69 12.84 1.59 4.30
CA GLU A 69 13.76 0.53 4.77
C GLU A 69 13.43 -0.83 4.15
N HIS A 70 12.15 -1.20 4.05
CA HIS A 70 11.74 -2.44 3.39
C HIS A 70 12.16 -2.48 1.90
N ARG A 71 12.12 -1.35 1.19
CA ARG A 71 12.56 -1.28 -0.22
C ARG A 71 14.07 -1.32 -0.33
N HIS A 72 14.77 -0.66 0.60
CA HIS A 72 16.23 -0.71 0.69
C HIS A 72 16.73 -2.15 0.90
N VAL A 73 16.17 -2.87 1.88
CA VAL A 73 16.53 -4.27 2.16
C VAL A 73 16.29 -5.16 0.95
N MET A 74 15.13 -5.03 0.30
CA MET A 74 14.84 -5.83 -0.90
C MET A 74 15.69 -5.42 -2.11
N TRP A 75 16.10 -4.15 -2.22
CA TRP A 75 16.96 -3.68 -3.31
C TRP A 75 18.34 -4.33 -3.26
N ALA A 76 18.92 -4.49 -2.07
CA ALA A 76 20.21 -5.14 -1.89
C ALA A 76 20.23 -6.58 -2.44
N GLU A 77 19.09 -7.29 -2.42
CA GLU A 77 18.99 -8.66 -2.95
C GLU A 77 18.59 -8.71 -4.43
N ILE A 78 17.62 -7.88 -4.83
CA ILE A 78 17.00 -7.97 -6.16
C ILE A 78 17.77 -7.16 -7.19
N GLY A 79 18.39 -6.06 -6.77
CA GLY A 79 19.02 -5.10 -7.67
C GLY A 79 18.01 -4.37 -8.57
N PRO A 80 18.47 -3.73 -9.65
CA PRO A 80 17.66 -2.79 -10.44
C PRO A 80 16.57 -3.47 -11.28
N GLY A 81 16.71 -4.75 -11.61
CA GLY A 81 15.81 -5.46 -12.54
C GLY A 81 14.41 -5.74 -11.98
N GLY A 82 14.20 -5.59 -10.68
CA GLY A 82 12.96 -6.04 -10.05
C GLY A 82 12.85 -7.56 -9.99
N ARG A 83 11.68 -8.06 -9.62
CA ARG A 83 11.43 -9.51 -9.41
C ARG A 83 9.97 -9.81 -9.68
N ASP A 84 9.70 -11.05 -10.05
CA ASP A 84 8.34 -11.55 -10.19
C ASP A 84 7.58 -11.56 -8.86
N CYS A 85 6.27 -11.32 -8.94
CA CYS A 85 5.35 -11.42 -7.82
C CYS A 85 5.37 -12.84 -7.24
N GLU A 86 5.64 -12.97 -5.95
CA GLU A 86 5.76 -14.27 -5.28
C GLU A 86 4.44 -15.06 -5.20
N LEU A 87 3.30 -14.41 -5.46
CA LEU A 87 1.99 -15.07 -5.45
C LEU A 87 1.45 -15.45 -6.82
N CYS A 88 1.81 -14.71 -7.88
CA CYS A 88 1.23 -14.94 -9.22
C CYS A 88 2.25 -15.02 -10.36
N GLY A 89 3.54 -14.84 -10.07
CA GLY A 89 4.61 -14.90 -11.07
C GLY A 89 4.66 -13.73 -12.05
N LYS A 90 3.78 -12.72 -11.92
CA LYS A 90 3.83 -11.54 -12.77
C LYS A 90 5.11 -10.75 -12.52
N HIS A 91 5.88 -10.44 -13.56
CA HIS A 91 7.07 -9.61 -13.46
C HIS A 91 6.74 -8.20 -12.93
N GLU A 92 7.46 -7.75 -11.90
CA GLU A 92 7.30 -6.44 -11.30
C GLU A 92 8.64 -5.69 -11.25
N THR A 93 8.57 -4.40 -11.60
CA THR A 93 9.71 -3.46 -11.49
C THR A 93 9.59 -2.68 -10.19
N TRP A 94 10.63 -1.94 -9.80
CA TRP A 94 10.54 -1.05 -8.64
C TRP A 94 9.44 0.03 -8.77
N LEU A 95 9.01 0.37 -9.97
CA LEU A 95 7.90 1.29 -10.20
C LEU A 95 6.53 0.67 -9.90
N THR A 96 6.40 -0.64 -10.06
CA THR A 96 5.10 -1.35 -10.03
C THR A 96 4.97 -2.31 -8.84
N CYS A 97 6.09 -2.76 -8.28
CA CYS A 97 6.13 -3.71 -7.20
C CYS A 97 5.66 -3.09 -5.87
N HIS A 98 5.04 -3.93 -5.06
CA HIS A 98 4.84 -3.70 -3.64
C HIS A 98 5.78 -4.63 -2.88
N VAL A 99 6.65 -4.03 -2.05
CA VAL A 99 7.37 -4.79 -1.03
C VAL A 99 6.41 -4.96 0.14
N ASP A 100 6.01 -6.19 0.40
CA ASP A 100 5.01 -6.55 1.38
C ASP A 100 5.64 -7.13 2.65
N HIS A 101 5.05 -6.81 3.80
CA HIS A 101 5.38 -7.40 5.10
C HIS A 101 4.48 -8.62 5.35
N ILE A 102 5.08 -9.80 5.45
CA ILE A 102 4.35 -11.06 5.63
C ILE A 102 3.56 -11.05 6.95
N ASP A 103 4.13 -10.49 8.02
CA ASP A 103 3.52 -10.34 9.34
C ASP A 103 2.64 -9.09 9.51
N GLU A 104 2.45 -8.30 8.45
CA GLU A 104 1.75 -7.01 8.45
C GLU A 104 2.34 -5.90 9.34
N ASN A 105 3.52 -6.13 9.93
CA ASN A 105 4.24 -5.17 10.75
C ASN A 105 5.23 -4.36 9.89
N ARG A 106 4.87 -3.12 9.60
CA ARG A 106 5.64 -2.18 8.76
C ARG A 106 7.05 -1.83 9.28
N GLN A 107 7.34 -2.16 10.54
CA GLN A 107 8.64 -1.92 11.17
C GLN A 107 9.53 -3.18 11.20
N ASN A 108 8.98 -4.36 10.94
CA ASN A 108 9.74 -5.60 10.85
C ASN A 108 10.33 -5.77 9.44
N ASN A 109 11.41 -5.06 9.16
CA ASN A 109 12.05 -5.03 7.84
C ASN A 109 13.15 -6.09 7.66
N VAL A 110 13.14 -7.16 8.46
CA VAL A 110 14.04 -8.30 8.24
C VAL A 110 13.71 -8.93 6.90
N ARG A 111 14.73 -9.32 6.12
CA ARG A 111 14.53 -9.83 4.77
C ARG A 111 13.54 -11.01 4.71
N SER A 112 13.59 -11.93 5.67
CA SER A 112 12.68 -13.08 5.72
C SER A 112 11.20 -12.71 5.89
N ASN A 113 10.89 -11.50 6.35
CA ASN A 113 9.53 -10.99 6.50
C ASN A 113 9.07 -10.17 5.28
N LEU A 114 9.93 -9.97 4.28
CA LEU A 114 9.65 -9.15 3.11
C LEU A 114 9.52 -10.02 1.86
N ARG A 115 8.58 -9.64 1.00
CA ARG A 115 8.36 -10.28 -0.30
C ARG A 115 7.94 -9.27 -1.37
N ILE A 116 8.13 -9.64 -2.64
CA ILE A 116 7.67 -8.82 -3.77
C ILE A 116 6.30 -9.30 -4.25
N LEU A 117 5.32 -8.39 -4.26
CA LEU A 117 3.98 -8.62 -4.78
C LEU A 117 3.60 -7.61 -5.86
N CYS A 118 2.75 -8.02 -6.80
CA CYS A 118 2.01 -7.07 -7.63
C CYS A 118 0.93 -6.38 -6.79
N ARG A 119 0.50 -5.18 -7.22
CA ARG A 119 -0.59 -4.43 -6.57
C ARG A 119 -1.85 -5.27 -6.34
N GLY A 120 -2.22 -6.10 -7.33
CA GLY A 120 -3.42 -6.94 -7.26
C GLY A 120 -3.35 -7.98 -6.14
N CYS A 121 -2.22 -8.69 -6.03
CA CYS A 121 -1.98 -9.68 -4.97
C CYS A 121 -1.86 -9.02 -3.61
N ASN A 122 -1.14 -7.89 -3.50
CA ASN A 122 -0.99 -7.16 -2.24
C ASN A 122 -2.34 -6.69 -1.67
N VAL A 123 -3.18 -6.07 -2.48
CA VAL A 123 -4.52 -5.59 -2.05
C VAL A 123 -5.45 -6.74 -1.69
N LYS A 124 -5.31 -7.90 -2.35
CA LYS A 124 -6.19 -9.06 -2.14
C LYS A 124 -5.71 -10.03 -1.06
N ARG A 125 -4.53 -9.84 -0.48
CA ARG A 125 -3.91 -10.78 0.49
C ARG A 125 -4.84 -11.16 1.63
N GLY A 126 -5.61 -10.21 2.16
CA GLY A 126 -6.56 -10.41 3.26
C GLY A 126 -8.03 -10.51 2.83
N VAL A 127 -8.32 -10.68 1.53
CA VAL A 127 -9.70 -10.76 1.04
C VAL A 127 -10.17 -12.20 1.07
N THR A 128 -10.88 -12.57 2.15
CA THR A 128 -11.66 -13.81 2.21
C THR A 128 -13.07 -13.61 1.64
N PRO A 129 -13.78 -14.68 1.23
CA PRO A 129 -15.19 -14.61 0.84
C PRO A 129 -16.04 -13.91 1.90
N GLU A 130 -15.81 -14.17 3.18
CA GLU A 130 -16.50 -13.56 4.33
C GLU A 130 -16.22 -12.06 4.41
N SER A 131 -14.95 -11.66 4.27
CA SER A 131 -14.59 -10.24 4.27
C SER A 131 -15.19 -9.49 3.08
N HIS A 132 -15.31 -10.17 1.93
CA HIS A 132 -15.93 -9.61 0.73
C HIS A 132 -17.44 -9.49 0.92
N ALA A 133 -18.10 -10.54 1.40
CA ALA A 133 -19.51 -10.57 1.75
C ALA A 133 -19.88 -9.45 2.73
N LEU A 134 -19.11 -9.30 3.81
CA LEU A 134 -19.31 -8.23 4.80
C LEU A 134 -19.23 -6.84 4.18
N ARG A 135 -18.23 -6.57 3.32
CA ARG A 135 -18.06 -5.25 2.68
C ARG A 135 -19.10 -4.96 1.60
N SER A 136 -19.59 -5.97 0.92
CA SER A 136 -20.51 -5.83 -0.22
C SER A 136 -21.98 -6.05 0.15
N GLY A 137 -22.28 -6.47 1.37
CA GLY A 137 -23.62 -6.89 1.79
C GLY A 137 -24.13 -8.12 1.05
N LEU A 138 -23.24 -8.90 0.42
CA LEU A 138 -23.59 -10.10 -0.33
C LEU A 138 -23.68 -11.30 0.61
N GLU A 139 -24.75 -12.08 0.48
CA GLU A 139 -24.89 -13.36 1.18
C GLU A 139 -23.96 -14.42 0.56
N LEU A 140 -23.25 -15.18 1.39
CA LEU A 140 -22.48 -16.34 0.94
C LEU A 140 -23.42 -17.53 0.74
N VAL A 141 -23.09 -18.38 -0.22
CA VAL A 141 -23.79 -19.63 -0.50
C VAL A 141 -22.92 -20.77 -0.01
N GLU A 142 -23.49 -21.66 0.79
CA GLU A 142 -22.80 -22.80 1.38
C GLU A 142 -23.16 -24.11 0.69
N PHE A 143 -22.14 -24.86 0.25
CA PHE A 143 -22.32 -26.20 -0.29
C PHE A 143 -21.05 -27.02 -0.07
N GLU A 144 -21.21 -28.27 0.38
CA GLU A 144 -20.09 -29.20 0.71
C GLU A 144 -19.04 -28.59 1.65
N GLY A 145 -19.48 -27.83 2.67
CA GLY A 145 -18.58 -27.18 3.63
C GLY A 145 -17.79 -25.98 3.09
N LYS A 146 -18.05 -25.56 1.84
CA LYS A 146 -17.45 -24.35 1.24
C LYS A 146 -18.46 -23.21 1.27
N ARG A 147 -18.03 -22.05 1.76
CA ARG A 147 -18.83 -20.80 1.78
C ARG A 147 -18.22 -19.81 0.80
N LEU A 148 -18.86 -19.62 -0.34
CA LEU A 148 -18.35 -18.80 -1.44
C LEU A 148 -19.40 -17.80 -1.92
N THR A 149 -18.96 -16.75 -2.61
CA THR A 149 -19.88 -15.83 -3.26
C THR A 149 -20.56 -16.49 -4.46
N ALA A 150 -21.70 -15.94 -4.89
CA ALA A 150 -22.39 -16.39 -6.09
C ALA A 150 -21.49 -16.36 -7.34
N GLU A 151 -20.63 -15.35 -7.50
CA GLU A 151 -19.64 -15.26 -8.58
C GLU A 151 -18.58 -16.36 -8.54
N GLN A 152 -18.14 -16.73 -7.33
CA GLN A 152 -17.15 -17.81 -7.15
C GLN A 152 -17.77 -19.16 -7.47
N TRP A 153 -18.98 -19.43 -6.99
CA TRP A 153 -19.72 -20.65 -7.32
C TRP A 153 -20.01 -20.76 -8.82
N ALA A 154 -20.34 -19.65 -9.49
CA ALA A 154 -20.56 -19.65 -10.94
C ALA A 154 -19.31 -20.01 -11.78
N ARG A 155 -18.13 -20.12 -11.16
CA ARG A 155 -16.89 -20.62 -11.80
C ARG A 155 -16.65 -22.10 -11.52
N ASP A 156 -17.38 -22.71 -10.60
CA ASP A 156 -17.32 -24.16 -10.38
C ASP A 156 -17.94 -24.86 -11.60
N PRO A 157 -17.25 -25.83 -12.24
CA PRO A 157 -17.75 -26.48 -13.44
C PRO A 157 -19.07 -27.25 -13.24
N ARG A 158 -19.45 -27.55 -12.00
CA ARG A 158 -20.72 -28.22 -11.66
C ARG A 158 -21.91 -27.25 -11.63
N VAL A 159 -21.66 -25.95 -11.52
CA VAL A 159 -22.71 -24.93 -11.40
C VAL A 159 -23.03 -24.35 -12.77
N LEU A 160 -24.20 -24.67 -13.30
CA LEU A 160 -24.62 -24.32 -14.67
C LEU A 160 -25.37 -22.97 -14.77
N VAL A 161 -25.35 -22.17 -13.70
CA VAL A 161 -26.07 -20.90 -13.62
C VAL A 161 -25.13 -19.75 -13.26
N SER A 162 -25.46 -18.55 -13.74
CA SER A 162 -24.65 -17.37 -13.45
C SER A 162 -24.80 -16.92 -11.99
N GLY A 163 -23.82 -16.17 -11.49
CA GLY A 163 -23.90 -15.57 -10.15
C GLY A 163 -25.13 -14.67 -9.97
N ALA A 164 -25.60 -14.02 -11.03
CA ALA A 164 -26.84 -13.25 -11.01
C ALA A 164 -28.08 -14.13 -10.76
N THR A 165 -28.14 -15.31 -11.40
CA THR A 165 -29.21 -16.29 -11.17
C THR A 165 -29.16 -16.86 -9.75
N ILE A 166 -27.98 -17.20 -9.24
CA ILE A 166 -27.79 -17.69 -7.86
C ILE A 166 -28.32 -16.65 -6.86
N ARG A 167 -27.92 -15.38 -7.01
CA ARG A 167 -28.43 -14.27 -6.16
C ARG A 167 -29.94 -14.07 -6.27
N ALA A 168 -30.51 -14.19 -7.47
CA ALA A 168 -31.95 -14.06 -7.65
C ALA A 168 -32.71 -15.18 -6.92
N ARG A 169 -32.19 -16.42 -6.97
CA ARG A 169 -32.75 -17.57 -6.26
C ARG A 169 -32.66 -17.40 -4.75
N LYS A 170 -31.53 -16.95 -4.22
CA LYS A 170 -31.36 -16.64 -2.79
C LYS A 170 -32.33 -15.56 -2.31
N ARG A 171 -32.49 -14.48 -3.07
CA ARG A 171 -33.50 -13.43 -2.77
C ARG A 171 -34.94 -13.94 -2.83
N ALA A 172 -35.21 -14.97 -3.63
CA ALA A 172 -36.50 -15.66 -3.68
C ALA A 172 -36.66 -16.73 -2.57
N GLY A 173 -35.74 -16.81 -1.61
CA GLY A 173 -35.81 -17.74 -0.48
C GLY A 173 -35.42 -19.18 -0.80
N LYS A 174 -34.76 -19.44 -1.94
CA LYS A 174 -34.28 -20.79 -2.25
C LYS A 174 -33.14 -21.22 -1.32
N SER A 175 -33.07 -22.51 -1.04
CA SER A 175 -31.94 -23.13 -0.35
C SER A 175 -30.63 -22.91 -1.11
N ASP A 176 -29.49 -23.03 -0.44
CA ASP A 176 -28.18 -22.89 -1.10
C ASP A 176 -27.99 -23.94 -2.21
N PHE A 177 -28.41 -25.18 -1.96
CA PHE A 177 -28.40 -26.24 -2.95
C PHE A 177 -29.23 -25.87 -4.19
N ASP A 178 -30.47 -25.42 -4.00
CA ASP A 178 -31.35 -25.05 -5.11
C ASP A 178 -30.87 -23.77 -5.83
N ALA A 179 -30.23 -22.86 -5.09
CA ALA A 179 -29.63 -21.68 -5.68
C ALA A 179 -28.57 -22.06 -6.72
N LEU A 180 -27.76 -23.08 -6.42
CA LEU A 180 -26.69 -23.59 -7.29
C LEU A 180 -27.21 -24.53 -8.39
N PHE A 181 -28.05 -25.51 -8.05
CA PHE A 181 -28.29 -26.68 -8.91
C PHE A 181 -29.71 -26.82 -9.43
N ALA A 182 -30.68 -26.03 -8.94
CA ALA A 182 -32.04 -26.14 -9.47
C ALA A 182 -32.05 -25.88 -10.99
N ALA A 183 -32.88 -26.63 -11.71
CA ALA A 183 -33.00 -26.49 -13.16
C ALA A 183 -33.31 -25.03 -13.53
N LYS A 184 -32.66 -24.54 -14.59
CA LYS A 184 -32.97 -23.23 -15.15
C LYS A 184 -34.29 -23.34 -15.91
N ILE A 185 -35.38 -22.90 -15.29
CA ILE A 185 -36.68 -22.76 -15.98
C ILE A 185 -36.57 -21.52 -16.88
N THR A 186 -36.02 -21.68 -18.09
CA THR A 186 -36.21 -20.68 -19.14
C THR A 186 -37.65 -20.79 -19.60
N HIS A 187 -38.40 -19.68 -19.59
CA HIS A 187 -39.75 -19.64 -20.13
C HIS A 187 -39.79 -20.31 -21.51
N ASN A 188 -40.58 -21.36 -21.63
CA ASN A 188 -40.95 -21.96 -22.91
C ASN A 188 -41.48 -20.83 -23.79
N GLY A 189 -40.77 -20.51 -24.88
CA GLY A 189 -41.28 -19.57 -25.87
C GLY A 189 -42.70 -20.03 -26.25
N ARG A 190 -43.68 -19.12 -26.18
CA ARG A 190 -45.02 -19.40 -26.69
C ARG A 190 -44.86 -19.91 -28.13
N ARG A 191 -45.13 -21.20 -28.37
CA ARG A 191 -45.40 -21.68 -29.74
C ARG A 191 -46.57 -20.82 -30.22
N ARG A 192 -46.32 -19.97 -31.21
CA ARG A 192 -47.39 -19.26 -31.90
C ARG A 192 -48.29 -20.33 -32.51
N ALA A 193 -49.57 -20.32 -32.11
CA ALA A 193 -50.62 -21.09 -32.76
C ALA A 193 -50.85 -20.54 -34.18
#